data_AF-A0A7C7P1E8-F1
#
_entry.id   AF-A0A7C7P1E8-F1
#
_cell.length_a   1.000
_cell.length_b   1.000
_cell.length_c   1.000
_cell.angle_alpha   90.00
_cell.angle_beta   90.00
_cell.angle_gamma   90.00
#
_symmetry.space_group_name_H-M   'P 1'
#
loop_
_entity.id
_entity.type
_entity.pdbx_description
1 polymer ?
#
loop_
_entity_poly.entity_id
_entity_poly.type
_entity_poly.pdbx_seq_one_letter_code
_entity_poly.pdbx_strand_id
1 'polypeptide(L)'
;MKAQDKDMDVKEKLVPFGILEVQSGESTIVFGTSRETSDFLVDCLELWWEERKGVHGNIRELVINLDNGPELASNRTQFIKRISQFADRFDLEIHLVYYPPHHSKYNPVERMWGILENHWNGTLLVDRQTAIEWAKTMTWKGISPMVKILDKVFETGAKVAKKAFQLLRDRLHRNPLLPKWDVLIKPEHHHGQTSG
;
A
#
# COMPACT_ATOMS: atom_id res chain seq x y z
N MET A 1 -25.41 29.64 33.09
CA MET A 1 -24.49 29.98 31.98
C MET A 1 -23.41 28.92 31.95
N LYS A 2 -23.19 28.30 30.78
CA LYS A 2 -22.14 27.33 30.42
C LYS A 2 -22.24 25.94 31.08
N ALA A 3 -22.00 24.83 30.40
CA ALA A 3 -21.50 24.60 29.04
C ALA A 3 -22.33 23.49 28.38
N GLN A 4 -22.75 23.74 27.13
CA GLN A 4 -23.11 22.67 26.21
C GLN A 4 -21.80 21.97 25.85
N ASP A 5 -21.66 20.74 26.30
CA ASP A 5 -20.74 19.78 25.73
C ASP A 5 -21.12 19.63 24.25
N LYS A 6 -20.46 20.39 23.39
CA LYS A 6 -20.41 20.05 21.98
C LYS A 6 -19.54 18.81 21.91
N ASP A 7 -20.20 17.66 21.82
CA ASP A 7 -19.65 16.46 21.21
C ASP A 7 -18.91 16.92 19.95
N MET A 8 -17.58 16.90 20.04
CA MET A 8 -16.72 17.15 18.91
C MET A 8 -16.89 15.97 17.99
N ASP A 9 -17.85 16.12 17.09
CA ASP A 9 -18.07 15.35 15.87
C ASP A 9 -16.71 14.88 15.37
N VAL A 10 -16.42 13.59 15.57
CA VAL A 10 -15.17 12.98 15.12
C VAL A 10 -15.23 13.08 13.61
N LYS A 11 -14.61 14.13 13.05
CA LYS A 11 -14.41 14.25 11.61
C LYS A 11 -13.84 12.92 11.14
N GLU A 12 -14.68 12.14 10.46
CA GLU A 12 -14.37 10.78 10.08
C GLU A 12 -13.03 10.75 9.33
N LYS A 13 -12.08 9.96 9.84
CA LYS A 13 -10.70 9.96 9.34
C LYS A 13 -10.66 9.33 7.94
N LEU A 14 -10.10 10.05 6.97
CA LEU A 14 -9.80 9.53 5.63
C LEU A 14 -8.29 9.27 5.54
N VAL A 15 -7.90 8.03 5.22
CA VAL A 15 -6.49 7.62 5.10
C VAL A 15 -6.20 7.34 3.62
N PRO A 16 -5.49 8.23 2.90
CA PRO A 16 -5.12 7.97 1.52
C PRO A 16 -3.93 7.01 1.43
N PHE A 17 -3.96 6.13 0.44
CA PHE A 17 -2.82 5.32 0.00
C PHE A 17 -2.76 5.30 -1.52
N GLY A 18 -1.56 5.28 -2.08
CA GLY A 18 -1.32 5.55 -3.50
C GLY A 18 -0.39 4.53 -4.11
N ILE A 19 -0.80 3.97 -5.24
CA ILE A 19 0.02 3.09 -6.07
C ILE A 19 0.20 3.79 -7.42
N LEU A 20 1.43 3.85 -7.89
CA LEU A 20 1.78 4.43 -9.18
C LEU A 20 2.56 3.41 -10.01
N GLU A 21 1.99 3.01 -11.13
CA GLU A 21 2.68 2.23 -12.15
C GLU A 21 3.63 3.15 -12.92
N VAL A 22 4.93 3.10 -12.61
CA VAL A 22 5.91 4.10 -13.06
C VAL A 22 6.01 4.20 -14.59
N GLN A 23 5.88 3.08 -15.29
CA GLN A 23 6.01 3.01 -16.75
C GLN A 23 4.76 3.53 -17.48
N SER A 24 3.57 3.00 -17.14
CA SER A 24 2.30 3.39 -17.78
C SER A 24 1.81 4.77 -17.34
N GLY A 25 2.19 5.21 -16.13
CA GLY A 25 1.63 6.41 -15.50
C GLY A 25 0.25 6.18 -14.86
N GLU A 26 -0.24 4.94 -14.86
CA GLU A 26 -1.50 4.58 -14.23
C GLU A 26 -1.38 4.70 -12.71
N SER A 27 -2.35 5.36 -12.09
CA SER A 27 -2.35 5.61 -10.65
C SER A 27 -3.62 5.12 -10.01
N THR A 28 -3.50 4.58 -8.80
CA THR A 28 -4.61 4.16 -7.97
C THR A 28 -4.50 4.85 -6.62
N ILE A 29 -5.57 5.51 -6.20
CA ILE A 29 -5.71 6.06 -4.85
C ILE A 29 -6.78 5.25 -4.12
N VAL A 30 -6.40 4.68 -2.99
CA VAL A 30 -7.30 3.99 -2.08
C VAL A 30 -7.50 4.84 -0.84
N PHE A 31 -8.76 5.12 -0.51
CA PHE A 31 -9.12 5.84 0.69
C PHE A 31 -9.65 4.88 1.76
N GLY A 32 -8.87 4.68 2.82
CA GLY A 32 -9.28 3.97 4.02
C GLY A 32 -10.11 4.83 4.96
N THR A 33 -10.95 4.18 5.76
CA THR A 33 -11.86 4.83 6.73
C THR A 33 -11.40 4.70 8.19
N SER A 34 -10.26 4.05 8.44
CA SER A 34 -9.76 3.79 9.79
C SER A 34 -8.28 4.12 9.98
N ARG A 35 -7.40 3.12 10.11
CA ARG A 35 -5.96 3.29 10.40
C ARG A 35 -5.10 2.75 9.27
N GLU A 36 -4.01 3.48 9.01
CA GLU A 36 -2.93 2.99 8.16
C GLU A 36 -2.11 1.95 8.94
N THR A 37 -2.30 0.68 8.60
CA THR A 37 -1.58 -0.45 9.19
C THR A 37 -0.99 -1.31 8.08
N SER A 38 -0.03 -2.19 8.39
CA SER A 38 0.44 -3.18 7.41
C SER A 38 -0.68 -3.97 6.73
N ASP A 39 -1.79 -4.26 7.43
CA ASP A 39 -2.95 -4.94 6.86
C ASP A 39 -3.68 -4.05 5.86
N PHE A 40 -3.91 -2.77 6.19
CA PHE A 40 -4.50 -1.80 5.27
C PHE A 40 -3.69 -1.67 3.99
N LEU A 41 -2.37 -1.55 4.11
CA LEU A 41 -1.48 -1.32 2.97
C LEU A 41 -1.46 -2.52 2.02
N VAL A 42 -1.44 -3.74 2.56
CA VAL A 42 -1.50 -4.96 1.73
C VAL A 42 -2.91 -5.18 1.17
N ASP A 43 -3.98 -4.86 1.90
CA ASP A 43 -5.34 -4.91 1.35
C ASP A 43 -5.51 -3.89 0.19
N CYS A 44 -4.88 -2.72 0.26
CA CYS A 44 -4.84 -1.77 -0.86
C CYS A 44 -4.07 -2.34 -2.07
N LEU A 45 -2.94 -3.02 -1.83
CA LEU A 45 -2.18 -3.70 -2.87
C LEU A 45 -2.99 -4.83 -3.52
N GLU A 46 -3.72 -5.62 -2.74
CA GLU A 46 -4.63 -6.65 -3.22
C GLU A 46 -5.73 -6.05 -4.11
N LEU A 47 -6.37 -4.96 -3.68
CA LEU A 47 -7.39 -4.27 -4.50
C LEU A 47 -6.84 -3.79 -5.83
N TRP A 48 -5.66 -3.18 -5.84
CA TRP A 48 -5.00 -2.76 -7.08
C TRP A 48 -4.67 -3.95 -7.98
N TRP A 49 -4.08 -5.01 -7.41
CA TRP A 49 -3.70 -6.19 -8.18
C TRP A 49 -4.90 -6.88 -8.80
N GLU A 50 -5.98 -7.10 -8.05
CA GLU A 50 -7.19 -7.74 -8.57
C GLU A 50 -7.80 -6.97 -9.76
N GLU A 51 -7.74 -5.64 -9.74
CA GLU A 51 -8.21 -4.78 -10.83
C GLU A 51 -7.25 -4.76 -12.03
N ARG A 52 -5.93 -4.82 -11.78
CA ARG A 52 -4.89 -4.60 -12.80
C ARG A 52 -4.24 -5.86 -13.35
N LYS A 53 -4.39 -7.01 -12.68
CA LYS A 53 -3.78 -8.30 -13.07
C LYS A 53 -4.14 -8.75 -14.48
N GLY A 54 -5.29 -8.34 -15.01
CA GLY A 54 -5.67 -8.63 -16.40
C GLY A 54 -4.74 -7.98 -17.43
N VAL A 55 -4.27 -6.76 -17.14
CA VAL A 55 -3.28 -6.03 -17.97
C VAL A 55 -1.86 -6.54 -17.72
N HIS A 56 -1.59 -7.06 -16.52
CA HIS A 56 -0.28 -7.55 -16.06
C HIS A 56 -0.15 -9.08 -16.06
N GLY A 57 -0.95 -9.82 -16.82
CA GLY A 57 -1.08 -11.28 -16.69
C GLY A 57 0.20 -12.09 -16.99
N ASN A 58 1.17 -11.49 -17.69
CA ASN A 58 2.47 -12.08 -17.99
C ASN A 58 3.53 -11.79 -16.92
N ILE A 59 3.24 -10.93 -15.95
CA ILE A 59 4.19 -10.57 -14.90
C ILE A 59 4.34 -11.74 -13.91
N ARG A 60 5.58 -11.95 -13.46
CA ARG A 60 5.95 -12.92 -12.41
C ARG A 60 6.69 -12.27 -11.25
N GLU A 61 7.19 -11.05 -11.44
CA GLU A 61 7.87 -10.26 -10.41
C GLU A 61 7.22 -8.88 -10.31
N LEU A 62 6.82 -8.49 -9.10
CA LEU A 62 6.37 -7.15 -8.78
C LEU A 62 7.46 -6.40 -8.01
N VAL A 63 8.08 -5.42 -8.66
CA VAL A 63 9.03 -4.50 -8.02
C VAL A 63 8.26 -3.35 -7.37
N ILE A 64 8.32 -3.28 -6.04
CA ILE A 64 7.63 -2.27 -5.24
C ILE A 64 8.65 -1.29 -4.67
N ASN A 65 8.57 -0.05 -5.16
CA ASN A 65 9.41 1.06 -4.69
C ASN A 65 8.76 1.71 -3.46
N LEU A 66 9.24 1.34 -2.28
CA LEU A 66 8.67 1.74 -0.99
C LEU A 66 9.41 2.93 -0.38
N ASP A 67 8.66 3.77 0.30
CA ASP A 67 9.24 4.61 1.35
C ASP A 67 9.58 3.75 2.58
N ASN A 68 10.34 4.29 3.53
CA ASN A 68 10.63 3.57 4.78
C ASN A 68 9.53 3.79 5.83
N GLY A 69 8.26 3.86 5.41
CA GLY A 69 7.14 3.96 6.34
C GLY A 69 7.18 2.83 7.39
N PRO A 70 6.86 3.10 8.66
CA PRO A 70 6.97 2.11 9.74
C PRO A 70 6.04 0.89 9.57
N GLU A 71 4.98 1.04 8.78
CA GLU A 71 4.02 -0.02 8.46
C GLU A 71 4.40 -0.83 7.20
N LEU A 72 5.39 -0.36 6.42
CA LEU A 72 5.93 -1.00 5.20
C LEU A 72 7.36 -1.56 5.39
N ALA A 73 7.97 -1.31 6.54
CA ALA A 73 9.36 -1.66 6.78
C ALA A 73 9.60 -3.18 6.72
N SER A 74 10.71 -3.60 6.11
CA SER A 74 11.05 -5.03 5.97
C SER A 74 11.44 -5.73 7.29
N ASN A 75 11.43 -5.01 8.42
CA ASN A 75 11.58 -5.55 9.76
C ASN A 75 10.25 -5.62 10.53
N ARG A 76 9.15 -5.10 9.96
CA ARG A 76 7.81 -5.15 10.53
C ARG A 76 7.20 -6.52 10.27
N THR A 77 6.99 -7.28 11.33
CA THR A 77 6.60 -8.70 11.23
C THR A 77 5.24 -8.89 10.54
N GLN A 78 4.26 -8.03 10.84
CA GLN A 78 2.94 -8.10 10.21
C GLN A 78 3.00 -7.77 8.72
N PHE A 79 3.78 -6.75 8.33
CA PHE A 79 3.96 -6.42 6.92
C PHE A 79 4.56 -7.59 6.15
N ILE A 80 5.68 -8.13 6.63
CA ILE A 80 6.33 -9.29 6.01
C ILE A 80 5.35 -10.47 5.90
N LYS A 81 4.58 -10.76 6.96
CA LYS A 81 3.55 -11.80 6.90
C LYS A 81 2.53 -11.55 5.79
N ARG A 82 1.95 -10.35 5.73
CA ARG A 82 0.90 -10.02 4.76
C ARG A 82 1.43 -9.99 3.33
N ILE A 83 2.60 -9.41 3.09
CA ILE A 83 3.18 -9.34 1.75
C ILE A 83 3.69 -10.72 1.26
N SER A 84 4.15 -11.59 2.15
CA SER A 84 4.43 -13.00 1.80
C SER A 84 3.16 -13.76 1.44
N GLN A 85 2.06 -13.54 2.19
CA GLN A 85 0.76 -14.12 1.83
C GLN A 85 0.24 -13.62 0.48
N PHE A 86 0.46 -12.33 0.17
CA PHE A 86 0.17 -11.76 -1.14
C PHE A 86 0.98 -12.46 -2.24
N ALA A 87 2.30 -12.62 -2.04
CA ALA A 87 3.18 -13.34 -2.94
C ALA A 87 2.65 -14.76 -3.23
N ASP A 88 2.33 -15.51 -2.18
CA ASP A 88 1.84 -16.89 -2.27
C ASP A 88 0.49 -16.98 -2.98
N ARG A 89 -0.43 -16.07 -2.66
CA ARG A 89 -1.80 -16.06 -3.21
C ARG A 89 -1.81 -15.82 -4.71
N PHE A 90 -0.92 -14.96 -5.20
CA PHE A 90 -0.91 -14.54 -6.60
C PHE A 90 0.23 -15.14 -7.42
N ASP A 91 1.04 -16.01 -6.81
CA ASP A 91 2.21 -16.63 -7.43
C ASP A 91 3.17 -15.60 -8.04
N LEU A 92 3.49 -14.56 -7.26
CA LEU A 92 4.37 -13.46 -7.64
C LEU A 92 5.62 -13.42 -6.76
N GLU A 93 6.77 -13.27 -7.39
CA GLU A 93 7.95 -12.78 -6.70
C GLU A 93 7.74 -11.30 -6.34
N ILE A 94 7.95 -10.94 -5.07
CA ILE A 94 7.81 -9.56 -4.61
C ILE A 94 9.19 -9.01 -4.29
N HIS A 95 9.59 -7.99 -5.03
CA HIS A 95 10.87 -7.34 -4.88
C HIS A 95 10.68 -5.97 -4.25
N LEU A 96 11.03 -5.86 -2.97
CA LEU A 96 10.88 -4.65 -2.19
C LEU A 96 12.15 -3.81 -2.29
N VAL A 97 12.04 -2.64 -2.90
CA VAL A 97 13.13 -1.67 -3.05
C VAL A 97 12.80 -0.43 -2.22
N TYR A 98 13.59 -0.18 -1.20
CA TYR A 98 13.39 0.91 -0.25
C TYR A 98 14.30 2.08 -0.56
N TYR A 99 13.74 3.28 -0.70
CA TYR A 99 14.54 4.50 -0.80
C TYR A 99 15.25 4.77 0.53
N PRO A 100 16.56 5.12 0.56
CA PRO A 100 17.22 5.52 1.80
C PRO A 100 16.56 6.74 2.48
N PRO A 101 16.83 7.00 3.77
CA PRO A 101 16.29 8.16 4.47
C PRO A 101 16.60 9.45 3.70
N HIS A 102 15.63 10.37 3.64
CA HIS A 102 15.73 11.64 2.89
C HIS A 102 15.81 11.51 1.35
N HIS A 103 15.57 10.31 0.81
CA HIS A 103 15.55 10.06 -0.65
C HIS A 103 14.16 9.75 -1.20
N SER A 104 13.10 9.78 -0.38
CA SER A 104 11.72 9.55 -0.84
C SER A 104 11.29 10.53 -1.93
N LYS A 105 11.84 11.76 -1.98
CA LYS A 105 11.59 12.74 -3.05
C LYS A 105 11.87 12.22 -4.47
N TYR A 106 12.67 11.15 -4.62
CA TYR A 106 12.94 10.51 -5.90
C TYR A 106 11.88 9.46 -6.28
N ASN A 107 11.06 9.02 -5.32
CA ASN A 107 9.92 8.16 -5.58
C ASN A 107 8.87 8.95 -6.40
N PRO A 108 8.53 8.52 -7.63
CA PRO A 108 7.58 9.24 -8.46
C PRO A 108 6.19 9.43 -7.81
N VAL A 109 5.79 8.56 -6.88
CA VAL A 109 4.52 8.67 -6.16
C VAL A 109 4.43 9.95 -5.32
N GLU A 110 5.54 10.44 -4.75
CA GLU A 110 5.56 11.70 -3.98
C GLU A 110 5.20 12.91 -4.84
N ARG A 111 5.60 12.89 -6.12
CA ARG A 111 5.21 13.95 -7.06
C ARG A 111 3.73 13.86 -7.44
N MET A 112 3.20 12.64 -7.54
CA MET A 112 1.76 12.44 -7.76
C MET A 112 0.95 12.97 -6.57
N TRP A 113 1.39 12.73 -5.34
CA TRP A 113 0.79 13.32 -4.15
C TRP A 113 0.85 14.85 -4.16
N GLY A 114 1.99 15.45 -4.50
CA GLY A 114 2.08 16.90 -4.61
C GLY A 114 1.14 17.51 -5.68
N ILE A 115 0.86 16.77 -6.76
CA ILE A 115 -0.15 17.20 -7.76
C ILE A 115 -1.56 17.10 -7.18
N LEU A 116 -1.89 16.01 -6.48
CA LEU A 116 -3.19 15.86 -5.82
C LEU A 116 -3.41 16.97 -4.77
N GLU A 117 -2.41 17.25 -3.94
CA GLU A 117 -2.47 18.31 -2.93
C GLU A 117 -2.72 19.68 -3.58
N ASN A 118 -2.02 20.00 -4.67
CA ASN A 118 -2.24 21.24 -5.41
C ASN A 118 -3.63 21.29 -6.06
N HIS A 119 -4.13 20.17 -6.57
CA HIS A 119 -5.48 20.05 -7.14
C HIS A 119 -6.56 20.31 -6.09
N TRP A 120 -6.37 19.78 -4.88
CA TRP A 120 -7.24 20.05 -3.74
C TRP A 120 -7.15 21.49 -3.22
N ASN A 121 -5.96 22.10 -3.21
CA ASN A 121 -5.78 23.50 -2.78
C ASN A 121 -6.57 24.51 -3.63
N GLY A 122 -6.90 24.16 -4.88
CA GLY A 122 -7.74 24.98 -5.75
C GLY A 122 -9.25 24.87 -5.47
N THR A 123 -9.65 24.08 -4.47
CA THR A 123 -11.04 23.62 -4.30
C THR A 123 -11.51 23.75 -2.85
N LEU A 124 -12.80 24.01 -2.64
CA LEU A 124 -13.42 23.92 -1.32
C LEU A 124 -13.75 22.45 -0.97
N LEU A 125 -12.88 21.80 -0.20
CA LEU A 125 -13.12 20.46 0.33
C LEU A 125 -14.01 20.51 1.58
N VAL A 126 -15.33 20.40 1.37
CA VAL A 126 -16.32 20.51 2.46
C VAL A 126 -16.52 19.21 3.24
N ASP A 127 -16.27 18.05 2.62
CA ASP A 127 -16.43 16.73 3.22
C ASP A 127 -15.57 15.64 2.54
N ARG A 128 -15.61 14.41 3.09
CA ARG A 128 -14.87 13.24 2.56
C ARG A 128 -15.27 12.90 1.14
N GLN A 129 -16.58 12.93 0.85
CA GLN A 129 -17.09 12.59 -0.47
C GLN A 129 -16.54 13.56 -1.51
N THR A 130 -16.54 14.85 -1.19
CA THR A 130 -15.97 15.92 -2.03
C THR A 130 -14.49 15.67 -2.27
N ALA A 131 -13.70 15.35 -1.24
CA ALA A 131 -12.28 15.03 -1.40
C ALA A 131 -12.05 13.82 -2.33
N ILE A 132 -12.85 12.76 -2.18
CA ILE A 132 -12.80 11.55 -3.00
C ILE A 132 -13.19 11.83 -4.45
N GLU A 133 -14.31 12.55 -4.69
CA GLU A 133 -14.75 12.91 -6.04
C GLU A 133 -13.73 13.83 -6.72
N TRP A 134 -13.14 14.77 -6.00
CA TRP A 134 -12.08 15.63 -6.54
C TRP A 134 -10.79 14.87 -6.83
N ALA A 135 -10.44 13.85 -6.04
CA ALA A 135 -9.32 12.99 -6.36
C ALA A 135 -9.52 12.26 -7.70
N LYS A 136 -10.76 11.90 -8.08
CA LYS A 136 -11.04 11.28 -9.39
C LYS A 136 -10.79 12.22 -10.57
N THR A 137 -10.88 13.53 -10.37
CA THR A 137 -10.71 14.52 -11.44
C THR A 137 -9.28 15.02 -11.60
N MET A 138 -8.39 14.70 -10.66
CA MET A 138 -6.97 14.99 -10.83
C MET A 138 -6.40 14.19 -12.00
N THR A 139 -5.28 14.63 -12.56
CA THR A 139 -4.57 13.86 -13.59
C THR A 139 -3.08 13.79 -13.28
N TRP A 140 -2.50 12.62 -13.51
CA TRP A 140 -1.06 12.39 -13.56
C TRP A 140 -0.68 12.05 -14.99
N LYS A 141 0.18 12.87 -15.62
CA LYS A 141 0.53 12.73 -17.05
C LYS A 141 -0.69 12.65 -17.99
N GLY A 142 -1.77 13.37 -17.64
CA GLY A 142 -3.02 13.36 -18.41
C GLY A 142 -3.93 12.14 -18.16
N ILE A 143 -3.58 11.26 -17.23
CA ILE A 143 -4.36 10.08 -16.86
C ILE A 143 -5.02 10.31 -15.49
N SER A 144 -6.33 10.13 -15.41
CA SER A 144 -7.05 10.20 -14.13
C SER A 144 -6.81 8.93 -13.29
N PRO A 145 -6.70 9.05 -11.96
CA PRO A 145 -6.49 7.91 -11.10
C PRO A 145 -7.73 7.03 -11.02
N MET A 146 -7.51 5.74 -10.84
CA MET A 146 -8.52 4.87 -10.26
C MET A 146 -8.67 5.21 -8.77
N VAL A 147 -9.88 5.58 -8.34
CA VAL A 147 -10.15 5.87 -6.93
C VAL A 147 -11.02 4.76 -6.33
N LYS A 148 -10.57 4.18 -5.21
CA LYS A 148 -11.29 3.13 -4.47
C LYS A 148 -11.47 3.57 -3.02
N ILE A 149 -12.51 3.04 -2.36
CA ILE A 149 -12.74 3.21 -0.92
C ILE A 149 -12.58 1.85 -0.27
N LEU A 150 -11.80 1.79 0.80
CA LEU A 150 -11.63 0.58 1.61
C LEU A 150 -12.25 0.83 2.99
N ASP A 151 -13.53 0.50 3.09
CA ASP A 151 -14.31 0.64 4.32
C ASP A 151 -14.16 -0.59 5.22
N LYS A 152 -13.06 -0.60 5.98
CA LYS A 152 -12.71 -1.68 6.89
C LYS A 152 -12.00 -1.09 8.12
N VAL A 153 -12.30 -1.67 9.28
CA VAL A 153 -11.62 -1.33 10.53
C VAL A 153 -10.31 -2.11 10.61
N PHE A 154 -9.19 -1.39 10.66
CA PHE A 154 -7.86 -1.96 10.87
C PHE A 154 -7.38 -1.71 12.29
N GLU A 155 -7.20 -2.81 13.02
CA GLU A 155 -6.68 -2.79 14.39
C GLU A 155 -5.16 -2.61 14.41
N THR A 156 -4.65 -2.00 15.49
CA THR A 156 -3.21 -1.85 15.70
C THR A 156 -2.68 -2.93 16.64
N GLY A 157 -1.36 -3.10 16.67
CA GLY A 157 -0.71 -4.00 17.62
C GLY A 157 -0.77 -5.48 17.26
N ALA A 158 -1.04 -5.81 15.99
CA ALA A 158 -0.94 -7.18 15.48
C ALA A 158 0.42 -7.80 15.84
N LYS A 159 0.39 -8.99 16.45
CA LYS A 159 1.58 -9.74 16.85
C LYS A 159 1.68 -11.03 16.03
N VAL A 160 2.83 -11.23 15.40
CA VAL A 160 3.18 -12.50 14.76
C VAL A 160 3.99 -13.33 15.75
N ALA A 161 3.58 -14.58 15.98
CA ALA A 161 4.30 -15.50 16.85
C ALA A 161 5.75 -15.68 16.35
N LYS A 162 6.73 -15.68 17.26
CA LYS A 162 8.16 -15.70 16.91
C LYS A 162 8.54 -16.88 15.99
N LYS A 163 7.99 -18.07 16.25
CA LYS A 163 8.23 -19.27 15.42
C LYS A 163 7.69 -19.11 14.00
N ALA A 164 6.45 -18.64 13.86
CA ALA A 164 5.83 -18.40 12.55
C ALA A 164 6.59 -17.31 11.77
N PHE A 165 7.05 -16.26 12.46
CA PHE A 165 7.84 -15.21 11.83
C PHE A 165 9.23 -15.69 11.39
N GLN A 166 9.85 -16.64 12.08
CA GLN A 166 11.14 -17.18 11.67
C GLN A 166 11.05 -17.84 10.29
N LEU A 167 10.00 -18.62 10.04
CA LEU A 167 9.74 -19.24 8.73
C LEU A 167 9.62 -18.18 7.63
N LEU A 168 8.88 -17.10 7.90
CA LEU A 168 8.75 -15.97 6.97
C LEU A 168 10.07 -15.23 6.75
N ARG A 169 10.90 -15.10 7.78
CA ARG A 169 12.21 -14.44 7.69
C ARG A 169 13.17 -15.21 6.78
N ASP A 170 13.13 -16.54 6.84
CA ASP A 170 14.01 -17.39 6.03
C ASP A 170 13.68 -17.29 4.52
N ARG A 171 12.47 -16.84 4.17
CA ARG A 171 12.04 -16.52 2.81
C ARG A 171 12.51 -15.15 2.30
N LEU A 172 13.07 -14.29 3.17
CA LEU A 172 13.53 -12.96 2.78
C LEU A 172 14.96 -13.04 2.20
N HIS A 173 15.05 -13.01 0.88
CA HIS A 173 16.32 -12.96 0.16
C HIS A 173 16.80 -11.51 0.09
N ARG A 174 17.70 -11.14 1.00
CA ARG A 174 18.28 -9.80 1.07
C ARG A 174 19.48 -9.68 0.13
N ASN A 175 19.56 -8.58 -0.60
CA ASN A 175 20.73 -8.29 -1.43
C ASN A 175 22.00 -8.19 -0.57
N PRO A 176 23.13 -8.84 -0.93
CA PRO A 176 24.37 -8.78 -0.14
C PRO A 176 24.97 -7.37 0.00
N LEU A 177 24.80 -6.51 -1.00
CA LEU A 177 25.32 -5.13 -1.01
C LEU A 177 24.37 -4.16 -0.31
N LEU A 178 23.05 -4.39 -0.41
CA LEU A 178 22.01 -3.50 0.11
C LEU A 178 20.96 -4.26 0.94
N PRO A 179 21.36 -5.01 1.98
CA PRO A 179 20.46 -5.96 2.64
C PRO A 179 19.28 -5.31 3.35
N LYS A 180 19.39 -4.01 3.70
CA LYS A 180 18.31 -3.24 4.29
C LYS A 180 17.31 -2.71 3.25
N TRP A 181 17.78 -2.47 2.03
CA TRP A 181 17.08 -1.67 1.03
C TRP A 181 16.55 -2.48 -0.15
N ASP A 182 17.03 -3.72 -0.32
CA ASP A 182 16.68 -4.61 -1.42
C ASP A 182 16.40 -5.99 -0.82
N VAL A 183 15.12 -6.39 -0.90
CA VAL A 183 14.58 -7.61 -0.32
C VAL A 183 13.65 -8.29 -1.32
N LEU A 184 14.03 -9.48 -1.77
CA LEU A 184 13.21 -10.35 -2.60
C LEU A 184 12.46 -11.37 -1.72
N ILE A 185 11.18 -11.55 -2.01
CA ILE A 185 10.29 -12.52 -1.37
C ILE A 185 9.75 -13.41 -2.47
N LYS A 186 10.03 -14.71 -2.38
CA LYS A 186 9.52 -15.69 -3.35
C LYS A 186 8.20 -16.29 -2.87
N PRO A 187 7.27 -16.59 -3.79
CA PRO A 187 6.07 -17.32 -3.45
C PRO A 187 6.44 -18.76 -3.06
N GLU A 188 5.77 -19.30 -2.06
CA GLU A 188 5.80 -20.73 -1.76
C GLU A 188 4.72 -21.41 -2.59
N HIS A 189 5.14 -22.24 -3.54
CA HIS A 189 4.22 -23.16 -4.17
C HIS A 189 3.82 -24.21 -3.14
N HIS A 190 2.62 -24.07 -2.56
CA HIS A 190 1.99 -25.21 -1.92
C HIS A 190 1.70 -26.23 -3.03
N HIS A 191 2.59 -27.19 -3.22
CA HIS A 191 2.29 -28.39 -3.99
C HIS A 191 1.08 -29.04 -3.33
N GLY A 192 -0.10 -28.78 -3.89
CA GLY A 192 -1.30 -29.53 -3.58
C GLY A 192 -0.98 -31.00 -3.81
N GLN A 193 -1.19 -31.80 -2.77
CA GLN A 193 -1.34 -33.24 -2.88
C GLN A 193 -2.34 -33.50 -4.01
N THR A 194 -1.86 -33.97 -5.15
CA THR A 194 -2.70 -34.61 -6.15
C THR A 194 -3.22 -35.89 -5.52
N SER A 195 -4.49 -35.89 -5.12
CA SER A 195 -5.23 -37.10 -4.82
C SER A 195 -5.09 -38.05 -6.00
N GLY A 196 -4.53 -39.24 -5.73
CA GLY A 196 -4.64 -40.39 -6.62
C GLY A 196 -6.04 -41.01 -6.57
#